data_AF-A0A258H5S2-F1
#
_entry.id   AF-A0A258H5S2-F1
#
_cell.length_a   1.000
_cell.length_b   1.000
_cell.length_c   1.000
_cell.angle_alpha   90.00
_cell.angle_beta   90.00
_cell.angle_gamma   90.00
#
_symmetry.space_group_name_H-M   'P 1'
#
loop_
_entity.id
_entity.type
_entity.pdbx_description
1 polymer ?
#
loop_
_entity_poly.entity_id
_entity_poly.type
_entity_poly.pdbx_seq_one_letter_code
_entity_poly.pdbx_strand_id
1 'polypeptide(L)'
;MRIIRALTAASLMVASILPVAAQEVVVTATRSSSNRDGFQGTSIPIITLRRTADFAVQRVSITGDTRDEATRRKEIYAMVRSAIEQAGKHGVELATGDYVVEPLTLANYGNLNLSRDSRPDSERTSFIIKVKLEPGMDARAALDRIAKFIKAVPPTGRAQIEKSGDMTLSVLNPDQYRTKIIEMIAADAATTAARFGPGYGVEVRGLDRPVEWSRASLTEVFLYLPAAYVVLPKE
;
A
#
# COMPACT_ATOMS: atom_id res chain seq x y z
N MET A 1 37.30 -54.45 29.56
CA MET A 1 36.48 -53.37 30.14
C MET A 1 36.15 -52.38 29.03
N ARG A 2 34.87 -52.22 28.72
CA ARG A 2 34.30 -51.53 27.55
C ARG A 2 34.32 -50.01 27.75
N ILE A 3 34.73 -49.22 26.76
CA ILE A 3 34.24 -47.83 26.60
C ILE A 3 34.01 -47.56 25.11
N ILE A 4 32.73 -47.60 24.72
CA ILE A 4 32.19 -47.19 23.43
C ILE A 4 32.09 -45.65 23.45
N ARG A 5 32.76 -44.95 22.54
CA ARG A 5 32.57 -43.50 22.35
C ARG A 5 31.43 -43.28 21.36
N ALA A 6 30.28 -42.83 21.86
CA ALA A 6 29.14 -42.41 21.07
C ALA A 6 29.42 -41.04 20.43
N LEU A 7 29.41 -40.99 19.10
CA LEU A 7 29.45 -39.76 18.31
C LEU A 7 28.01 -39.23 18.21
N THR A 8 27.67 -38.17 18.92
CA THR A 8 26.38 -37.48 18.79
C THR A 8 26.53 -36.33 17.80
N ALA A 9 26.00 -36.52 16.59
CA ALA A 9 25.85 -35.46 15.60
C ALA A 9 24.58 -34.65 15.93
N ALA A 10 24.74 -33.42 16.41
CA ALA A 10 23.64 -32.49 16.58
C ALA A 10 23.39 -31.75 15.26
N SER A 11 22.32 -32.12 14.56
CA SER A 11 21.82 -31.36 13.40
C SER A 11 21.30 -30.00 13.85
N LEU A 12 21.95 -28.91 13.40
CA LEU A 12 21.39 -27.57 13.43
C LEU A 12 20.18 -27.52 12.47
N MET A 13 18.97 -27.47 13.02
CA MET A 13 17.81 -26.96 12.28
C MET A 13 17.96 -25.45 12.15
N VAL A 14 18.36 -24.98 10.96
CA VAL A 14 18.20 -23.58 10.57
C VAL A 14 16.72 -23.36 10.30
N ALA A 15 16.02 -22.74 11.24
CA ALA A 15 14.68 -22.23 11.00
C ALA A 15 14.79 -21.08 9.98
N SER A 16 14.39 -21.35 8.74
CA SER A 16 14.20 -20.33 7.72
C SER A 16 13.03 -19.43 8.14
N ILE A 17 13.35 -18.24 8.63
CA ILE A 17 12.38 -17.16 8.82
C ILE A 17 11.91 -16.77 7.42
N LEU A 18 10.73 -17.24 7.01
CA LEU A 18 10.08 -16.73 5.81
C LEU A 18 9.76 -15.26 6.03
N PRO A 19 10.14 -14.35 5.11
CA PRO A 19 9.75 -12.96 5.22
C PRO A 19 8.22 -12.89 5.14
N VAL A 20 7.60 -12.30 6.17
CA VAL A 20 6.20 -11.86 6.09
C VAL A 20 6.12 -11.00 4.84
N ALA A 21 5.31 -11.43 3.86
CA ALA A 21 5.09 -10.66 2.64
C ALA A 21 4.64 -9.26 3.06
N ALA A 22 5.49 -8.26 2.81
CA ALA A 22 5.21 -6.88 3.18
C ALA A 22 3.94 -6.44 2.46
N GLN A 23 2.84 -6.28 3.21
CA GLN A 23 1.56 -5.90 2.63
C GLN A 23 1.60 -4.43 2.21
N GLU A 24 1.40 -4.16 0.92
CA GLU A 24 1.29 -2.81 0.38
C GLU A 24 -0.19 -2.40 0.33
N VAL A 25 -0.50 -1.20 0.81
CA VAL A 25 -1.88 -0.70 0.86
C VAL A 25 -2.04 0.61 0.10
N VAL A 26 -3.06 0.67 -0.76
CA VAL A 26 -3.43 1.87 -1.53
C VAL A 26 -4.29 2.81 -0.68
N VAL A 27 -3.90 4.08 -0.62
CA VAL A 27 -4.51 5.14 0.17
C VAL A 27 -5.55 5.90 -0.65
N THR A 28 -6.67 5.27 -1.02
CA THR A 28 -7.71 5.93 -1.84
C THR A 28 -8.53 6.97 -1.06
N ALA A 29 -8.85 6.73 0.21
CA ALA A 29 -9.42 7.66 1.19
C ALA A 29 -9.55 6.96 2.58
N THR A 30 -9.84 7.74 3.62
CA THR A 30 -9.85 7.36 5.05
C THR A 30 -10.53 6.01 5.32
N ARG A 31 -9.85 5.10 6.03
CA ARG A 31 -10.56 4.07 6.80
C ARG A 31 -11.26 4.78 7.96
N SER A 32 -12.44 5.34 7.71
CA SER A 32 -13.34 5.69 8.80
C SER A 32 -13.85 4.37 9.37
N SER A 33 -13.16 3.80 10.36
CA SER A 33 -13.83 2.80 11.19
C SER A 33 -15.06 3.48 11.80
N SER A 34 -16.23 2.94 11.50
CA SER A 34 -17.48 3.40 12.06
C SER A 34 -17.39 3.28 13.57
N ASN A 35 -17.31 4.45 14.18
CA ASN A 35 -17.29 4.77 15.57
C ASN A 35 -18.34 3.96 16.37
N ARG A 36 -17.95 2.78 16.85
CA ARG A 36 -18.63 2.07 17.95
C ARG A 36 -17.87 2.47 19.21
N ASP A 37 -18.61 2.94 20.21
CA ASP A 37 -18.15 3.39 21.55
C ASP A 37 -18.21 4.91 21.81
N GLY A 38 -19.21 5.60 21.24
CA GLY A 38 -19.77 6.84 21.83
C GLY A 38 -18.93 8.11 21.72
N PHE A 39 -17.78 8.09 21.05
CA PHE A 39 -16.92 9.27 20.91
C PHE A 39 -17.15 9.98 19.57
N GLN A 40 -18.22 10.76 19.40
CA GLN A 40 -18.54 11.45 18.13
C GLN A 40 -17.35 12.28 17.59
N GLY A 41 -16.63 11.71 16.63
CA GLY A 41 -15.56 12.38 15.90
C GLY A 41 -15.15 11.55 14.69
N THR A 42 -15.46 12.04 13.50
CA THR A 42 -14.82 11.69 12.23
C THR A 42 -13.36 12.19 12.16
N SER A 43 -12.75 12.54 13.30
CA SER A 43 -11.49 13.25 13.37
C SER A 43 -10.32 12.27 13.46
N ILE A 44 -9.43 12.33 12.48
CA ILE A 44 -8.06 11.85 12.59
C ILE A 44 -7.52 12.29 13.97
N PRO A 45 -6.92 11.38 14.77
CA PRO A 45 -6.38 11.73 16.09
C PRO A 45 -5.37 12.88 15.99
N ILE A 46 -5.21 13.66 17.07
CA ILE A 46 -4.22 14.75 17.10
C ILE A 46 -2.80 14.21 16.88
N ILE A 47 -2.53 13.00 17.39
CA ILE A 47 -1.23 12.34 17.24
C ILE A 47 -1.21 11.53 15.94
N THR A 48 -0.46 12.05 14.97
CA THR A 48 -0.23 11.42 13.67
C THR A 48 1.25 11.39 13.33
N LEU A 49 1.70 10.32 12.71
CA LEU A 49 2.99 10.24 12.05
C LEU A 49 2.84 10.68 10.59
N ARG A 50 3.28 11.90 10.28
CA ARG A 50 3.36 12.39 8.90
C ARG A 50 4.63 11.87 8.23
N ARG A 51 4.50 11.27 7.04
CA ARG A 51 5.64 10.82 6.23
C ARG A 51 5.34 10.88 4.74
N THR A 52 6.38 10.91 3.91
CA THR A 52 6.26 10.61 2.48
C THR A 52 5.78 9.16 2.30
N ALA A 53 4.78 8.97 1.43
CA ALA A 53 4.32 7.65 1.04
C ALA A 53 5.42 6.87 0.29
N ASP A 54 5.30 5.56 0.20
CA ASP A 54 6.31 4.74 -0.47
C ASP A 54 6.20 4.84 -1.99
N PHE A 55 4.97 4.91 -2.52
CA PHE A 55 4.73 5.11 -3.94
C PHE A 55 3.59 6.09 -4.22
N ALA A 56 3.71 6.76 -5.37
CA ALA A 56 2.59 7.30 -6.11
C ALA A 56 2.06 6.21 -7.04
N VAL A 57 0.76 5.98 -7.03
CA VAL A 57 0.13 4.89 -7.76
C VAL A 57 -0.96 5.42 -8.68
N GLN A 58 -0.96 5.00 -9.93
CA GLN A 58 -1.99 5.33 -10.93
C GLN A 58 -2.59 4.04 -11.45
N ARG A 59 -3.90 3.91 -11.35
CA ARG A 59 -4.61 2.83 -12.03
C ARG A 59 -4.71 3.15 -13.51
N VAL A 60 -4.48 2.13 -14.33
CA VAL A 60 -4.62 2.20 -15.78
C VAL A 60 -5.46 1.04 -16.26
N SER A 61 -6.08 1.23 -17.40
CA SER A 61 -6.81 0.18 -18.11
C SER A 61 -6.24 0.01 -19.51
N ILE A 62 -6.19 -1.25 -19.96
CA ILE A 62 -6.00 -1.57 -21.37
C ILE A 62 -7.33 -2.06 -21.90
N THR A 63 -7.87 -1.35 -22.89
CA THR A 63 -9.11 -1.69 -23.59
C THR A 63 -8.78 -2.19 -24.99
N GLY A 64 -9.45 -3.25 -25.42
CA GLY A 64 -9.39 -3.75 -26.80
C GLY A 64 -10.75 -3.63 -27.48
N ASP A 65 -10.75 -3.08 -28.70
CA ASP A 65 -11.96 -2.84 -29.53
C ASP A 65 -12.04 -3.78 -30.76
N THR A 66 -11.20 -4.81 -30.81
CA THR A 66 -11.23 -5.79 -31.89
C THR A 66 -12.50 -6.65 -31.79
N ARG A 67 -13.21 -6.81 -32.92
CA ARG A 67 -14.51 -7.52 -32.97
C ARG A 67 -14.37 -8.99 -32.60
N ASP A 68 -13.35 -9.65 -33.13
CA ASP A 68 -13.04 -11.04 -32.79
C ASP A 68 -12.49 -11.11 -31.37
N GLU A 69 -13.17 -11.88 -30.51
CA GLU A 69 -12.86 -11.97 -29.08
C GLU A 69 -11.47 -12.57 -28.83
N ALA A 70 -11.11 -13.66 -29.52
CA ALA A 70 -9.82 -14.31 -29.31
C ALA A 70 -8.66 -13.38 -29.68
N THR A 71 -8.79 -12.67 -30.80
CA THR A 71 -7.81 -11.68 -31.25
C THR A 71 -7.75 -10.50 -30.29
N ARG A 72 -8.89 -9.97 -29.85
CA ARG A 72 -8.96 -8.86 -28.87
C ARG A 72 -8.22 -9.19 -27.58
N ARG A 73 -8.47 -10.38 -27.00
CA ARG A 73 -7.81 -10.80 -25.76
C ARG A 73 -6.31 -10.97 -25.96
N LYS A 74 -5.89 -11.54 -27.09
CA LYS A 74 -4.47 -11.68 -27.44
C LYS A 74 -3.78 -10.31 -27.53
N GLU A 75 -4.43 -9.32 -28.14
CA GLU A 75 -3.92 -7.95 -28.25
C GLU A 75 -3.78 -7.29 -26.86
N ILE A 76 -4.82 -7.40 -26.01
CA ILE A 76 -4.79 -6.86 -24.64
C ILE A 76 -3.62 -7.45 -23.85
N TYR A 77 -3.50 -8.78 -23.78
CA TYR A 77 -2.44 -9.42 -23.01
C TYR A 77 -1.04 -9.17 -23.59
N ALA A 78 -0.89 -9.07 -24.91
CA ALA A 78 0.37 -8.69 -25.54
C ALA A 78 0.78 -7.25 -25.20
N MET A 79 -0.19 -6.33 -25.08
CA MET A 79 0.07 -4.97 -24.61
C MET A 79 0.44 -4.92 -23.12
N VAL A 80 -0.22 -5.72 -22.26
CA VAL A 80 0.16 -5.87 -20.84
C VAL A 80 1.60 -6.40 -20.72
N ARG A 81 1.94 -7.44 -21.49
CA ARG A 81 3.30 -7.99 -21.52
C ARG A 81 4.32 -6.93 -21.93
N SER A 82 4.02 -6.16 -22.96
CA SER A 82 4.89 -5.05 -23.40
C SER A 82 5.05 -4.00 -22.31
N ALA A 83 3.99 -3.68 -21.57
CA ALA A 83 4.05 -2.76 -20.43
C ALA A 83 4.99 -3.28 -19.34
N ILE A 84 4.93 -4.58 -19.00
CA ILE A 84 5.85 -5.20 -18.02
C ILE A 84 7.31 -5.09 -18.48
N GLU A 85 7.58 -5.37 -19.76
CA GLU A 85 8.93 -5.31 -20.34
C GLU A 85 9.51 -3.88 -20.41
N GLN A 86 8.65 -2.85 -20.42
CA GLN A 86 9.06 -1.44 -20.40
C GLN A 86 9.18 -0.85 -18.99
N ALA A 87 8.49 -1.42 -17.99
CA ALA A 87 8.33 -0.80 -16.67
C ALA A 87 9.68 -0.39 -16.02
N GLY A 88 10.62 -1.33 -15.94
CA GLY A 88 11.93 -1.08 -15.34
C GLY A 88 12.74 0.01 -16.06
N LYS A 89 12.61 0.12 -17.39
CA LYS A 89 13.32 1.15 -18.19
C LYS A 89 12.82 2.56 -17.92
N HIS A 90 11.58 2.69 -17.44
CA HIS A 90 10.96 3.96 -17.11
C HIS A 90 10.94 4.26 -15.61
N GLY A 91 11.59 3.42 -14.79
CA GLY A 91 11.64 3.59 -13.34
C GLY A 91 10.26 3.50 -12.69
N VAL A 92 9.41 2.62 -13.22
CA VAL A 92 8.07 2.31 -12.67
C VAL A 92 7.98 0.83 -12.32
N GLU A 93 7.13 0.52 -11.35
CA GLU A 93 6.73 -0.86 -11.03
C GLU A 93 5.28 -1.07 -11.43
N LEU A 94 4.92 -2.31 -11.76
CA LEU A 94 3.53 -2.67 -12.04
C LEU A 94 2.99 -3.56 -10.94
N ALA A 95 1.73 -3.36 -10.59
CA ALA A 95 1.02 -4.15 -9.60
C ALA A 95 -0.42 -4.44 -10.03
N THR A 96 -1.03 -5.46 -9.44
CA THR A 96 -2.45 -5.79 -9.61
C THR A 96 -3.14 -5.83 -8.24
N GLY A 97 -4.47 -5.73 -8.22
CA GLY A 97 -5.28 -5.65 -7.02
C GLY A 97 -5.89 -4.26 -6.77
N ASP A 98 -6.75 -4.17 -5.77
CA ASP A 98 -7.48 -2.95 -5.42
C ASP A 98 -6.97 -2.34 -4.10
N TYR A 99 -7.07 -3.11 -3.02
CA TYR A 99 -6.67 -2.70 -1.67
C TYR A 99 -5.31 -3.25 -1.27
N VAL A 100 -5.12 -4.55 -1.47
CA VAL A 100 -3.84 -5.23 -1.33
C VAL A 100 -3.28 -5.40 -2.72
N VAL A 101 -2.05 -4.93 -2.92
CA VAL A 101 -1.43 -4.96 -4.24
C VAL A 101 -0.32 -5.99 -4.30
N GLU A 102 -0.24 -6.68 -5.42
CA GLU A 102 0.77 -7.69 -5.70
C GLU A 102 1.53 -7.32 -6.98
N PRO A 103 2.83 -7.67 -7.09
CA PRO A 103 3.61 -7.38 -8.29
C PRO A 103 2.97 -8.00 -9.55
N LEU A 104 2.83 -7.19 -10.60
CA LEU A 104 2.42 -7.67 -11.92
C LEU A 104 3.66 -8.05 -12.73
N THR A 105 3.74 -9.31 -13.14
CA THR A 105 4.93 -9.94 -13.73
C THR A 105 4.56 -10.78 -14.95
N LEU A 106 5.58 -11.20 -15.71
CA LEU A 106 5.40 -12.15 -16.82
C LEU A 106 4.86 -13.52 -16.37
N ALA A 107 4.93 -13.84 -15.08
CA ALA A 107 4.41 -15.10 -14.55
C ALA A 107 2.90 -15.06 -14.24
N ASN A 108 2.33 -13.88 -13.95
CA ASN A 108 0.94 -13.76 -13.49
C ASN A 108 0.05 -12.85 -14.36
N TYR A 109 0.59 -12.15 -15.38
CA TYR A 109 -0.20 -11.24 -16.21
C TYR A 109 -1.38 -11.91 -16.94
N GLY A 110 -1.29 -13.20 -17.25
CA GLY A 110 -2.38 -13.98 -17.84
C GLY A 110 -3.57 -14.19 -16.89
N ASN A 111 -3.38 -13.96 -15.58
CA ASN A 111 -4.43 -14.08 -14.58
C ASN A 111 -5.20 -12.77 -14.39
N LEU A 112 -4.83 -11.70 -15.11
CA LEU A 112 -5.59 -10.46 -15.05
C LEU A 112 -6.99 -10.68 -15.61
N ASN A 113 -7.99 -10.29 -14.80
CA ASN A 113 -9.38 -10.39 -15.18
C ASN A 113 -9.68 -9.46 -16.36
N LEU A 114 -10.41 -10.00 -17.33
CA LEU A 114 -11.03 -9.25 -18.40
C LEU A 114 -12.48 -8.96 -18.02
N SER A 115 -12.88 -7.70 -18.18
CA SER A 115 -14.24 -7.24 -17.96
C SER A 115 -14.77 -6.59 -19.22
N ARG A 116 -16.09 -6.61 -19.41
CA ARG A 116 -16.72 -5.83 -20.47
C ARG A 116 -16.47 -4.35 -20.24
N ASP A 117 -16.17 -3.64 -21.31
CA ASP A 117 -16.12 -2.19 -21.30
C ASP A 117 -17.50 -1.60 -21.64
N SER A 118 -17.57 -0.28 -21.78
CA SER A 118 -18.79 0.47 -22.11
C SER A 118 -19.47 0.06 -23.43
N ARG A 119 -18.75 -0.60 -24.33
CA ARG A 119 -19.25 -1.06 -25.64
C ARG A 119 -19.46 -2.58 -25.63
N PRO A 120 -20.50 -3.10 -26.33
CA PRO A 120 -20.81 -4.54 -26.35
C PRO A 120 -19.65 -5.44 -26.82
N ASP A 121 -18.82 -4.95 -27.74
CA ASP A 121 -17.72 -5.70 -28.36
C ASP A 121 -16.33 -5.30 -27.82
N SER A 122 -16.28 -4.67 -26.63
CA SER A 122 -15.03 -4.20 -26.02
C SER A 122 -14.79 -4.88 -24.68
N GLU A 123 -13.53 -5.24 -24.45
CA GLU A 123 -13.06 -5.79 -23.18
C GLU A 123 -11.92 -4.95 -22.66
N ARG A 124 -11.78 -4.92 -21.34
CA ARG A 124 -10.69 -4.24 -20.67
C ARG A 124 -10.12 -5.05 -19.52
N THR A 125 -8.85 -4.82 -19.25
CA THR A 125 -8.21 -5.20 -18.00
C THR A 125 -7.58 -3.99 -17.33
N SER A 126 -7.36 -4.05 -16.02
CA SER A 126 -6.79 -2.95 -15.25
C SER A 126 -5.67 -3.42 -14.34
N PHE A 127 -4.67 -2.56 -14.19
CA PHE A 127 -3.56 -2.76 -13.26
C PHE A 127 -3.08 -1.40 -12.77
N ILE A 128 -2.09 -1.42 -11.87
CA ILE A 128 -1.53 -0.25 -11.21
C ILE A 128 -0.11 -0.02 -11.70
N ILE A 129 0.21 1.25 -12.00
CA ILE A 129 1.57 1.73 -12.19
C ILE A 129 2.00 2.41 -10.89
N LYS A 130 3.17 2.05 -10.36
CA LYS A 130 3.74 2.62 -9.15
C LYS A 130 5.03 3.37 -9.48
N VAL A 131 5.20 4.53 -8.88
CA VAL A 131 6.44 5.31 -8.89
C VAL A 131 6.90 5.50 -7.47
N LYS A 132 8.12 5.06 -7.16
CA LYS A 132 8.72 5.26 -5.85
C LYS A 132 8.84 6.75 -5.55
N LEU A 133 8.35 7.15 -4.38
CA LEU A 133 8.47 8.51 -3.87
C LEU A 133 9.65 8.59 -2.90
N GLU A 134 10.48 9.60 -3.09
CA GLU A 134 11.56 9.93 -2.17
C GLU A 134 11.15 11.13 -1.30
N PRO A 135 11.68 11.26 -0.07
CA PRO A 135 11.43 12.44 0.77
C PRO A 135 11.74 13.74 0.02
N GLY A 136 10.79 14.68 0.03
CA GLY A 136 10.91 15.96 -0.68
C GLY A 136 10.67 15.90 -2.20
N MET A 137 10.32 14.73 -2.76
CA MET A 137 9.96 14.62 -4.17
C MET A 137 8.67 15.40 -4.47
N ASP A 138 8.68 16.11 -5.60
CA ASP A 138 7.48 16.76 -6.16
C ASP A 138 6.52 15.73 -6.77
N ALA A 139 5.23 15.82 -6.43
CA ALA A 139 4.16 15.02 -7.01
C ALA A 139 4.14 15.10 -8.54
N ARG A 140 4.50 16.26 -9.11
CA ARG A 140 4.55 16.45 -10.56
C ARG A 140 5.57 15.53 -11.23
N ALA A 141 6.71 15.30 -10.59
CA ALA A 141 7.75 14.41 -11.11
C ALA A 141 7.25 12.97 -11.21
N ALA A 142 6.48 12.50 -10.22
CA ALA A 142 5.85 11.18 -10.26
C ALA A 142 4.80 11.07 -11.38
N LEU A 143 3.93 12.07 -11.51
CA LEU A 143 2.93 12.13 -12.58
C LEU A 143 3.56 12.13 -13.98
N ASP A 144 4.64 12.89 -14.16
CA ASP A 144 5.35 12.97 -15.44
C ASP A 144 6.05 11.65 -15.77
N ARG A 145 6.58 10.92 -14.77
CA ARG A 145 7.16 9.59 -14.97
C ARG A 145 6.09 8.59 -15.42
N ILE A 146 4.92 8.58 -14.76
CA ILE A 146 3.77 7.74 -15.15
C ILE A 146 3.32 8.08 -16.57
N ALA A 147 3.18 9.36 -16.90
CA ALA A 147 2.75 9.79 -18.23
C ALA A 147 3.76 9.39 -19.32
N LYS A 148 5.07 9.50 -19.05
CA LYS A 148 6.13 9.04 -19.95
C LYS A 148 6.08 7.54 -20.17
N PHE A 149 5.86 6.77 -19.11
CA PHE A 149 5.72 5.31 -19.22
C PHE A 149 4.51 4.92 -20.08
N ILE A 150 3.32 5.48 -19.81
CA ILE A 150 2.10 5.18 -20.59
C ILE A 150 2.33 5.43 -22.08
N LYS A 151 2.99 6.54 -22.44
CA LYS A 151 3.33 6.87 -23.83
C LYS A 151 4.36 5.94 -24.47
N ALA A 152 5.20 5.28 -23.67
CA ALA A 152 6.24 4.39 -24.15
C ALA A 152 5.78 2.94 -24.33
N VAL A 153 4.61 2.57 -23.78
CA VAL A 153 4.01 1.26 -24.05
C VAL A 153 3.57 1.22 -25.52
N PRO A 154 4.12 0.31 -26.34
CA PRO A 154 3.77 0.25 -27.75
C PRO A 154 2.30 -0.19 -27.92
N PRO A 155 1.56 0.41 -28.86
CA PRO A 155 0.22 -0.05 -29.20
C PRO A 155 0.28 -1.46 -29.80
N THR A 156 -0.72 -2.29 -29.47
CA THR A 156 -0.84 -3.65 -30.02
C THR A 156 -2.21 -3.83 -30.65
N GLY A 157 -2.26 -3.93 -31.98
CA GLY A 157 -3.52 -4.06 -32.71
C GLY A 157 -4.45 -2.89 -32.40
N ARG A 158 -5.66 -3.17 -31.89
CA ARG A 158 -6.62 -2.15 -31.45
C ARG A 158 -6.66 -1.94 -29.93
N ALA A 159 -5.68 -2.48 -29.20
CA ALA A 159 -5.57 -2.26 -27.77
C ALA A 159 -5.00 -0.87 -27.46
N GLN A 160 -5.58 -0.20 -26.46
CA GLN A 160 -5.19 1.14 -26.01
C GLN A 160 -5.02 1.15 -24.50
N ILE A 161 -3.99 1.86 -24.01
CA ILE A 161 -3.75 2.06 -22.59
C ILE A 161 -4.20 3.47 -22.18
N GLU A 162 -5.00 3.55 -21.13
CA GLU A 162 -5.55 4.80 -20.62
C GLU A 162 -5.45 4.87 -19.10
N LYS A 163 -5.43 6.11 -18.57
CA LYS A 163 -5.52 6.33 -17.13
C LYS A 163 -6.93 6.08 -16.66
N SER A 164 -7.06 5.40 -15.52
CA SER A 164 -8.33 5.15 -14.86
C SER A 164 -8.31 5.79 -13.48
N GLY A 165 -9.15 6.80 -13.28
CA GLY A 165 -9.23 7.57 -12.05
C GLY A 165 -7.99 8.42 -11.74
N ASP A 166 -7.98 9.01 -10.56
CA ASP A 166 -6.91 9.88 -10.10
C ASP A 166 -5.72 9.11 -9.54
N MET A 167 -4.55 9.75 -9.56
CA MET A 167 -3.36 9.26 -8.87
C MET A 167 -3.62 9.20 -7.36
N THR A 168 -3.12 8.14 -6.75
CA THR A 168 -3.10 8.00 -5.32
C THR A 168 -1.76 7.59 -4.75
N LEU A 169 -1.70 7.29 -3.46
CA LEU A 169 -0.50 6.94 -2.72
C LEU A 169 -0.60 5.52 -2.22
N SER A 170 0.52 4.85 -1.98
CA SER A 170 0.56 3.58 -1.27
C SER A 170 1.66 3.56 -0.20
N VAL A 171 1.44 2.74 0.82
CA VAL A 171 2.36 2.55 1.94
C VAL A 171 2.66 1.06 2.08
N LEU A 172 3.96 0.75 2.23
CA LEU A 172 4.44 -0.58 2.51
C LEU A 172 4.38 -0.85 4.02
N ASN A 173 3.72 -1.96 4.38
CA ASN A 173 3.66 -2.49 5.73
C ASN A 173 3.42 -1.40 6.80
N PRO A 174 2.26 -0.72 6.80
CA PRO A 174 2.01 0.41 7.71
C PRO A 174 2.12 0.03 9.20
N ASP A 175 1.85 -1.23 9.55
CA ASP A 175 1.96 -1.71 10.94
C ASP A 175 3.39 -1.70 11.49
N GLN A 176 4.43 -1.64 10.65
CA GLN A 176 5.81 -1.48 11.11
C GLN A 176 6.02 -0.17 11.90
N TYR A 177 5.17 0.84 11.67
CA TYR A 177 5.23 2.13 12.33
C TYR A 177 4.48 2.16 13.67
N ARG A 178 3.82 1.06 14.05
CA ARG A 178 2.99 0.98 15.25
C ARG A 178 3.74 1.41 16.51
N THR A 179 4.91 0.82 16.78
CA THR A 179 5.71 1.14 17.96
C THR A 179 6.03 2.62 18.03
N LYS A 180 6.37 3.22 16.87
CA LYS A 180 6.70 4.64 16.81
C LYS A 180 5.51 5.53 17.14
N ILE A 181 4.32 5.17 16.65
CA ILE A 181 3.08 5.90 16.94
C ILE A 181 2.73 5.77 18.44
N ILE A 182 2.91 4.59 19.04
CA ILE A 182 2.68 4.38 20.48
C ILE A 182 3.63 5.26 21.32
N GLU A 183 4.90 5.36 20.96
CA GLU A 183 5.86 6.26 21.62
C GLU A 183 5.39 7.72 21.56
N MET A 184 4.89 8.17 20.41
CA MET A 184 4.37 9.54 20.24
C MET A 184 3.15 9.78 21.13
N ILE A 185 2.21 8.82 21.20
CA ILE A 185 1.03 8.89 22.06
C ILE A 185 1.44 8.91 23.53
N ALA A 186 2.37 8.04 23.94
CA ALA A 186 2.83 7.95 25.32
C ALA A 186 3.54 9.25 25.76
N ALA A 187 4.38 9.82 24.89
CA ALA A 187 5.07 11.08 25.17
C ALA A 187 4.11 12.25 25.33
N ASP A 188 3.10 12.35 24.44
CA ASP A 188 2.07 13.38 24.52
C ASP A 188 1.20 13.21 25.78
N ALA A 189 0.73 11.99 26.05
CA ALA A 189 -0.08 11.69 27.22
C ALA A 189 0.67 11.99 28.54
N ALA A 190 1.94 11.61 28.65
CA ALA A 190 2.78 11.90 29.81
C ALA A 190 3.01 13.41 30.00
N THR A 191 3.29 14.12 28.90
CA THR A 191 3.45 15.59 28.91
C THR A 191 2.17 16.28 29.36
N THR A 192 1.02 15.80 28.89
CA THR A 192 -0.29 16.33 29.26
C THR A 192 -0.60 16.06 30.72
N ALA A 193 -0.41 14.83 31.22
CA ALA A 193 -0.62 14.48 32.63
C ALA A 193 0.24 15.31 33.60
N ALA A 194 1.51 15.52 33.24
CA ALA A 194 2.43 16.32 34.06
C ALA A 194 1.94 17.76 34.30
N ARG A 195 1.14 18.32 33.39
CA ARG A 195 0.54 19.65 33.55
C ARG A 195 -0.56 19.70 34.62
N PHE A 196 -1.18 18.57 34.96
CA PHE A 196 -2.20 18.47 36.02
C PHE A 196 -1.60 18.20 37.41
N GLY A 197 -0.31 17.81 37.47
CA GLY A 197 0.43 17.60 38.71
C GLY A 197 0.80 16.14 38.97
N PRO A 198 1.66 15.87 39.97
CA PRO A 198 2.25 14.54 40.21
C PRO A 198 1.23 13.47 40.62
N GLY A 199 0.07 13.88 41.15
CA GLY A 199 -1.04 13.01 41.51
C GLY A 199 -1.94 12.60 40.34
N TYR A 200 -1.58 12.92 39.08
CA TYR A 200 -2.35 12.53 37.90
C TYR A 200 -1.57 11.54 37.02
N GLY A 201 -2.30 10.61 36.41
CA GLY A 201 -1.83 9.63 35.43
C GLY A 201 -2.69 9.63 34.17
N VAL A 202 -2.47 8.66 33.29
CA VAL A 202 -3.22 8.51 32.03
C VAL A 202 -3.74 7.09 31.86
N GLU A 203 -4.98 6.99 31.41
CA GLU A 203 -5.54 5.75 30.86
C GLU A 203 -5.59 5.91 29.34
N VAL A 204 -4.91 5.02 28.61
CA VAL A 204 -4.85 5.03 27.14
C VAL A 204 -5.62 3.84 26.57
N ARG A 205 -6.50 4.09 25.61
CA ARG A 205 -7.33 3.08 24.93
C ARG A 205 -7.03 3.04 23.43
N GLY A 206 -7.26 1.90 22.79
CA GLY A 206 -7.13 1.72 21.34
C GLY A 206 -5.70 1.42 20.85
N LEU A 207 -4.75 1.17 21.77
CA LEU A 207 -3.37 0.78 21.42
C LEU A 207 -3.24 -0.64 20.86
N ASP A 208 -4.32 -1.42 20.84
CA ASP A 208 -4.47 -2.77 20.30
C ASP A 208 -5.00 -2.77 18.84
N ARG A 209 -5.55 -1.65 18.37
CA ARG A 209 -6.13 -1.50 17.03
C ARG A 209 -5.05 -1.41 15.94
N PRO A 210 -5.29 -1.83 14.68
CA PRO A 210 -4.30 -1.74 13.60
C PRO A 210 -3.92 -0.29 13.25
N VAL A 211 -2.77 -0.08 12.60
CA VAL A 211 -2.40 1.23 12.09
C VAL A 211 -3.37 1.64 10.98
N GLU A 212 -3.95 2.82 11.13
CA GLU A 212 -4.77 3.47 10.12
C GLU A 212 -3.97 4.54 9.39
N TRP A 213 -4.47 4.95 8.23
CA TRP A 213 -3.81 5.94 7.38
C TRP A 213 -4.81 6.89 6.73
N SER A 214 -4.33 8.09 6.43
CA SER A 214 -5.03 9.06 5.61
C SER A 214 -4.04 9.84 4.74
N ARG A 215 -4.53 10.45 3.66
CA ARG A 215 -3.69 11.30 2.82
C ARG A 215 -3.44 12.64 3.53
N ALA A 216 -2.17 13.03 3.65
CA ALA A 216 -1.77 14.31 4.20
C ALA A 216 -1.52 15.38 3.12
N SER A 217 -0.95 14.97 1.98
CA SER A 217 -0.68 15.82 0.83
C SER A 217 -0.64 15.00 -0.47
N LEU A 218 -0.15 15.58 -1.57
CA LEU A 218 0.01 14.85 -2.83
C LEU A 218 1.12 13.80 -2.81
N THR A 219 2.01 13.81 -1.82
CA THR A 219 3.09 12.82 -1.66
C THR A 219 3.20 12.26 -0.25
N GLU A 220 2.44 12.81 0.71
CA GLU A 220 2.53 12.42 2.11
C GLU A 220 1.24 11.81 2.64
N VAL A 221 1.42 10.98 3.66
CA VAL A 221 0.36 10.30 4.40
C VAL A 221 0.53 10.58 5.89
N PHE A 222 -0.60 10.55 6.59
CA PHE A 222 -0.63 10.39 8.03
C PHE A 222 -0.83 8.91 8.34
N LEU A 223 0.00 8.38 9.23
CA LEU A 223 -0.22 7.08 9.88
C LEU A 223 -0.59 7.34 11.34
N TYR A 224 -1.60 6.64 11.85
CA TYR A 224 -2.09 6.86 13.21
C TYR A 224 -2.71 5.61 13.81
N LEU A 225 -2.82 5.60 15.14
CA LEU A 225 -3.67 4.65 15.85
C LEU A 225 -4.92 5.40 16.28
N PRO A 226 -6.13 4.83 16.13
CA PRO A 226 -7.37 5.42 16.64
C PRO A 226 -7.44 5.28 18.16
N ALA A 227 -6.47 5.90 18.84
CA ALA A 227 -6.26 5.87 20.27
C ALA A 227 -6.79 7.16 20.91
N ALA A 228 -7.26 7.02 22.14
CA ALA A 228 -7.69 8.13 22.98
C ALA A 228 -7.12 7.93 24.39
N TYR A 229 -6.90 9.02 25.10
CA TYR A 229 -6.49 8.95 26.50
C TYR A 229 -7.23 9.97 27.35
N VAL A 230 -7.37 9.65 28.63
CA VAL A 230 -7.94 10.53 29.66
C VAL A 230 -6.93 10.71 30.79
N VAL A 231 -6.85 11.94 31.30
CA VAL A 231 -6.03 12.26 32.48
C VAL A 231 -6.89 12.08 33.73
N LEU A 232 -6.41 11.27 34.68
CA LEU A 232 -7.15 10.91 35.90
C LEU A 232 -6.22 11.02 37.12
N PRO A 233 -6.75 11.27 38.33
CA PRO A 233 -5.97 11.12 39.56
C PRO A 233 -5.40 9.70 39.68
N LYS A 234 -4.21 9.58 40.24
CA LYS A 234 -3.62 8.30 40.65
C LYS A 234 -4.32 7.84 41.93
N GLU A 235 -4.75 6.59 41.95
CA GLU A 235 -5.17 5.92 43.19
C GLU A 235 -3.98 5.67 44.13
#